data_AF-A0A961N9S0-F1
#
_entry.id   AF-A0A961N9S0-F1
#
_cell.length_a   1.000
_cell.length_b   1.000
_cell.length_c   1.000
_cell.angle_alpha   90.00
_cell.angle_beta   90.00
_cell.angle_gamma   90.00
#
_symmetry.space_group_name_H-M   'P 1'
#
loop_
_entity.id
_entity.type
_entity.pdbx_description
1 polymer ?
#
loop_
_entity_poly.entity_id
_entity_poly.type
_entity_poly.pdbx_seq_one_letter_code
_entity_poly.pdbx_strand_id
1 'polypeptide(L)' 'YMFTQNWSGKVEYQYYDFGTVNVFNAAGAPIGSFRNDEHTVKAGINYRFGWGGAPVVAKY' A
#
# COMPACT_ATOMS: atom_id res chain seq x y z
N TYR A 1 -9.67 -12.61 -0.67
CA TYR A 1 -10.28 -13.76 0.01
C TYR A 1 -11.34 -13.22 0.97
N MET A 2 -12.61 -13.62 0.83
CA MET A 2 -13.69 -13.16 1.73
C MET A 2 -13.59 -13.98 3.03
N PHE A 3 -13.40 -13.30 4.16
CA PHE A 3 -13.22 -13.93 5.48
C PHE A 3 -14.58 -14.29 6.13
N THR A 4 -15.68 -13.66 5.71
CA THR A 4 -17.10 -13.97 6.03
C THR A 4 -18.03 -13.11 5.12
N GLN A 5 -19.34 -13.38 5.06
CA GLN A 5 -20.29 -12.85 4.05
C GLN A 5 -20.29 -11.31 3.88
N ASN A 6 -19.85 -10.55 4.90
CA ASN A 6 -19.79 -9.08 4.87
C ASN A 6 -18.38 -8.51 5.07
N TRP A 7 -17.36 -9.33 5.29
CA TRP A 7 -15.99 -8.88 5.55
C TRP A 7 -15.01 -9.39 4.48
N SER A 8 -14.28 -8.47 3.88
CA SER A 8 -13.22 -8.76 2.91
C SER A 8 -11.88 -8.25 3.43
N GLY A 9 -10.88 -9.12 3.47
CA GLY A 9 -9.50 -8.74 3.77
C GLY A 9 -8.72 -8.43 2.49
N LYS A 10 -7.84 -7.43 2.56
CA LYS A 10 -6.86 -7.12 1.52
C LYS A 10 -5.48 -7.08 2.15
N VAL A 11 -4.52 -7.78 1.56
CA VAL A 11 -3.10 -7.64 1.90
C VAL A 11 -2.39 -7.27 0.62
N GLU A 12 -1.58 -6.22 0.69
CA GLU A 12 -0.71 -5.77 -0.38
C GLU A 12 0.72 -5.76 0.14
N TYR A 13 1.59 -6.46 -0.58
CA TYR A 13 3.03 -6.36 -0.39
C TYR A 13 3.58 -5.55 -1.55
N GLN A 14 4.18 -4.40 -1.25
CA GLN A 14 4.82 -3.56 -2.25
C GLN A 14 6.32 -3.56 -1.98
N TYR A 15 7.07 -4.05 -2.96
CA TYR A 15 8.52 -4.00 -2.96
C TYR A 15 8.97 -2.80 -3.79
N TYR A 16 9.72 -1.89 -3.16
CA TYR A 16 10.33 -0.75 -3.83
C TYR A 16 11.85 -0.87 -3.69
N ASP A 17 12.52 -1.10 -4.81
CA ASP A 17 13.98 -1.05 -4.89
C ASP A 17 14.37 0.36 -5.35
N PHE A 18 14.87 1.18 -4.42
CA PHE A 18 15.38 2.51 -4.72
C PHE A 18 16.85 2.49 -5.20
N GLY A 19 17.43 1.31 -5.35
CA GLY A 19 18.77 1.10 -5.88
C GLY A 19 19.88 1.49 -4.91
N THR A 20 21.10 1.56 -5.46
CA THR A 20 22.31 1.93 -4.71
C THR A 20 22.71 3.35 -5.07
N VAL A 21 22.80 4.22 -4.06
CA VAL A 21 23.30 5.59 -4.21
C VAL A 21 24.80 5.58 -3.89
N ASN A 22 25.61 5.94 -4.87
CA ASN A 22 27.05 6.12 -4.71
C ASN A 22 27.35 7.59 -4.40
N VAL A 23 28.11 7.81 -3.33
CA VAL A 23 28.52 9.15 -2.90
C VAL A 23 29.97 9.36 -3.30
N PHE A 24 30.24 10.49 -3.97
CA PHE A 24 31.57 10.90 -4.42
C PHE A 24 31.97 12.20 -3.72
N ASN A 25 33.26 12.40 -3.46
CA ASN A 25 33.77 13.69 -3.00
C ASN A 25 33.85 14.71 -4.16
N ALA A 26 34.19 15.97 -3.85
CA ALA A 26 34.30 17.03 -4.85
C ALA A 26 35.39 16.76 -5.92
N ALA A 27 36.33 15.87 -5.65
CA ALA A 27 37.36 15.42 -6.59
C ALA A 27 36.94 14.17 -7.41
N GLY A 28 35.70 13.71 -7.25
CA GLY A 28 35.15 12.56 -7.98
C GLY A 28 35.58 11.18 -7.43
N ALA A 29 36.26 11.12 -6.28
CA ALA A 29 36.60 9.85 -5.65
C ALA A 29 35.41 9.30 -4.85
N PRO A 30 35.11 7.99 -4.94
CA PRO A 30 34.04 7.38 -4.18
C PRO A 30 34.36 7.41 -2.68
N ILE A 31 33.39 7.87 -1.88
CA ILE A 31 33.52 7.97 -0.42
C ILE A 31 32.53 7.08 0.33
N GLY A 32 31.61 6.43 -0.39
CA GLY A 32 30.71 5.44 0.18
C GLY A 32 29.56 5.10 -0.76
N SER A 33 28.85 4.04 -0.43
CA SER A 33 27.62 3.62 -1.11
C SER A 33 26.56 3.29 -0.09
N PHE A 34 25.34 3.76 -0.30
CA PHE A 34 24.18 3.42 0.52
C PHE A 34 23.17 2.68 -0.34
N ARG A 35 22.69 1.55 0.16
CA ARG A 35 21.64 0.75 -0.46
C ARG A 35 20.34 1.01 0.28
N ASN A 36 19.33 1.51 -0.43
CA ASN A 36 18.02 1.81 0.14
C ASN A 36 17.02 0.77 -0.36
N ASP A 37 16.91 -0.34 0.39
CA ASP A 37 15.85 -1.33 0.17
C ASP A 37 14.67 -0.97 1.09
N GLU A 38 13.49 -0.68 0.52
CA GLU A 38 12.29 -0.36 1.31
C GLU A 38 11.21 -1.44 1.15
N HIS A 39 10.83 -2.05 2.28
CA HIS A 39 9.80 -3.08 2.33
C HIS A 39 8.53 -2.52 2.95
N THR A 40 7.49 -2.31 2.14
CA THR A 40 6.20 -1.82 2.63
C THR A 40 5.16 -2.93 2.59
N VAL A 41 4.61 -3.25 3.76
CA VAL A 41 3.50 -4.19 3.91
C VAL A 41 2.25 -3.42 4.31
N LYS A 42 1.15 -3.60 3.56
CA LYS A 42 -0.14 -2.99 3.87
C LYS A 42 -1.18 -4.09 4.05
N ALA A 43 -1.91 -4.03 5.15
CA ALA A 43 -3.04 -4.91 5.42
C ALA A 43 -4.27 -4.05 5.72
N GLY A 44 -5.41 -4.43 5.14
CA GLY A 44 -6.66 -3.72 5.28
C GLY A 44 -7.83 -4.69 5.42
N ILE A 45 -8.83 -4.26 6.18
CA ILE A 45 -10.08 -5.00 6.39
C ILE A 45 -11.21 -4.09 5.92
N ASN A 46 -12.09 -4.65 5.09
CA ASN A 46 -13.25 -3.96 4.55
C ASN A 46 -14.52 -4.63 5.05
N TYR A 47 -15.48 -3.82 5.50
CA TYR A 47 -16.83 -4.27 5.82
C TYR A 47 -17.83 -3.74 4.80
N ARG A 48 -18.65 -4.61 4.23
CA ARG A 48 -19.75 -4.23 3.35
C ARG A 48 -21.02 -4.06 4.18
N PHE A 49 -21.39 -2.81 4.41
CA PHE A 49 -22.66 -2.44 5.03
C PHE A 49 -23.83 -2.75 4.08
N GLY A 50 -24.53 -3.86 4.31
CA GLY A 50 -25.66 -4.31 3.52
C GLY A 50 -27.00 -3.74 4.00
N TRP A 51 -27.09 -2.42 4.19
CA TRP A 51 -28.38 -1.79 4.49
C TRP A 51 -29.31 -2.02 3.29
N GLY A 52 -30.21 -2.99 3.42
CA GLY A 52 -31.25 -3.34 2.45
C GLY A 52 -32.33 -2.27 2.32
N GLY A 53 -31.93 -1.04 2.04
CA GLY A 53 -32.83 0.04 1.66
C GLY A 53 -32.77 0.19 0.15
N ALA A 54 -33.78 -0.30 -0.56
CA ALA A 54 -34.13 0.29 -1.85
C ALA A 54 -34.18 1.82 -1.68
N PRO A 55 -33.74 2.61 -2.66
CA PRO A 55 -33.78 4.06 -2.56
C PRO A 55 -35.19 4.49 -2.15
N VAL A 56 -35.31 5.22 -1.04
CA VAL A 56 -36.57 5.87 -0.66
C VAL A 56 -36.81 6.92 -1.74
N VAL A 57 -37.57 6.55 -2.77
CA VAL A 57 -38.01 7.48 -3.82
C VAL A 57 -39.01 8.42 -3.16
N ALA A 58 -38.56 9.61 -2.75
CA ALA A 58 -39.45 10.69 -2.38
C ALA A 58 -40.25 11.08 -3.63
N LYS A 59 -41.56 10.82 -3.61
CA LYS A 59 -42.49 11.40 -4.57
C LYS A 59 -43.02 12.70 -3.98
N TYR A 60 -42.71 13.82 -4.63
CA TYR A 60 -43.43 15.08 -4.51
C TYR A 60 -44.45 15.19 -5.64
#